data_AF-A0A381VWI0-F1
#
_entry.id   AF-A0A381VWI0-F1
#
_cell.length_a   1.000
_cell.length_b   1.000
_cell.length_c   1.000
_cell.angle_alpha   90.00
_cell.angle_beta   90.00
_cell.angle_gamma   90.00
#
_symmetry.space_group_name_H-M   'P 1'
#
loop_
_entity.id
_entity.type
_entity.pdbx_description
1 polymer ?
#
loop_
_entity_poly.entity_id
_entity_poly.type
_entity_poly.pdbx_seq_one_letter_code
_entity_poly.pdbx_strand_id
1 'polypeptide(L)' 'MREKLLTAFKAHMEGQIAKSVANVEVLLNNTVGVADHPDMIATLGTEIELIAKYNDMLEMANKHF' A
#
# COMPACT_ATOMS: atom_id res chain seq x y z
N MET A 1 -3.54 16.31 21.42
CA MET A 1 -2.47 15.32 21.14
C MET A 1 -3.03 14.04 20.55
N ARG A 2 -4.02 13.39 21.18
CA ARG A 2 -4.70 12.18 20.66
C ARG A 2 -5.14 12.32 19.20
N GLU A 3 -5.93 13.35 18.88
CA GLU A 3 -6.46 13.55 17.52
C GLU A 3 -5.34 13.73 16.49
N LYS A 4 -4.31 14.54 16.80
CA LYS A 4 -3.15 14.72 15.91
C LYS A 4 -2.43 13.39 15.61
N LEU A 5 -2.25 12.55 16.62
CA LEU A 5 -1.62 11.22 16.44
C LEU A 5 -2.50 10.30 15.60
N LEU A 6 -3.82 10.31 15.84
CA LEU A 6 -4.75 9.49 15.07
C LEU A 6 -4.82 9.95 13.60
N THR A 7 -4.88 11.25 13.34
CA THR A 7 -4.81 11.81 11.98
C THR A 7 -3.51 11.43 11.30
N ALA A 8 -2.36 11.57 11.99
CA ALA A 8 -1.07 11.19 11.44
C ALA A 8 -0.99 9.69 11.12
N PHE A 9 -1.55 8.83 11.99
CA PHE A 9 -1.61 7.39 11.76
C PHE A 9 -2.45 7.06 10.52
N LYS A 10 -3.67 7.61 10.41
CA LYS A 10 -4.56 7.39 9.25
C LYS A 10 -3.89 7.84 7.94
N ALA A 11 -3.31 9.04 7.93
CA ALA A 11 -2.56 9.56 6.78
C ALA A 11 -1.35 8.70 6.40
N HIS A 12 -0.66 8.12 7.39
CA HIS A 12 0.45 7.20 7.12
C HIS A 12 -0.04 5.91 6.44
N MET A 13 -1.14 5.31 6.90
CA MET A 13 -1.72 4.12 6.27
C MET A 13 -2.20 4.42 4.84
N GLU A 14 -2.91 5.53 4.64
CA GLU A 14 -3.35 5.98 3.32
C GLU A 14 -2.16 6.18 2.36
N GLY A 15 -1.07 6.79 2.83
CA GLY A 15 0.15 6.94 2.05
C GLY A 15 0.78 5.62 1.65
N GLN A 16 0.79 4.62 2.53
CA GLN A 16 1.33 3.30 2.23
C GLN A 16 0.46 2.52 1.23
N ILE A 17 -0.87 2.66 1.31
CA ILE A 17 -1.79 2.12 0.32
C ILE A 17 -1.52 2.77 -1.04
N ALA A 18 -1.47 4.11 -1.09
CA ALA A 18 -1.24 4.85 -2.33
C ALA A 18 0.10 4.50 -2.98
N LYS A 19 1.17 4.35 -2.19
CA LYS A 19 2.47 3.86 -2.67
C LYS A 19 2.35 2.49 -3.32
N SER A 20 1.70 1.54 -2.64
CA SER A 20 1.61 0.16 -3.12
C SER A 20 0.74 0.06 -4.38
N VAL A 21 -0.34 0.84 -4.46
CA VAL A 21 -1.15 0.98 -5.68
C VAL A 21 -0.31 1.53 -6.84
N ALA A 22 0.47 2.59 -6.60
CA ALA A 22 1.35 3.15 -7.63
C ALA A 22 2.39 2.13 -8.11
N ASN A 23 2.95 1.32 -7.22
CA ASN A 23 3.86 0.24 -7.59
C ASN A 23 3.17 -0.81 -8.47
N VAL A 24 1.93 -1.21 -8.14
CA VAL A 24 1.14 -2.12 -8.98
C VAL A 24 0.91 -1.53 -10.37
N GLU A 25 0.51 -0.26 -10.47
CA GLU A 25 0.31 0.42 -11.76
C GLU A 25 1.60 0.49 -12.57
N VAL A 26 2.73 0.74 -11.93
CA VAL A 26 4.05 0.75 -12.58
C VAL A 26 4.42 -0.65 -13.08
N LEU A 27 4.15 -1.70 -12.29
CA LEU A 27 4.40 -3.10 -12.69
C LEU A 27 3.51 -3.54 -13.85
N LEU A 28 2.23 -3.13 -13.86
CA LEU A 28 1.27 -3.48 -14.90
C LEU A 28 1.54 -2.74 -16.23
N ASN A 29 2.00 -1.49 -16.16
CA ASN A 29 2.22 -0.65 -17.35
C ASN A 29 3.64 -0.75 -17.93
N ASN A 30 4.62 -1.29 -17.19
CA ASN A 30 5.97 -1.48 -17.73
C ASN A 30 6.07 -2.76 -18.58
N THR A 31 5.88 -2.62 -19.89
CA THR A 31 6.11 -3.70 -20.88
C THR A 31 7.59 -3.88 -21.27
N VAL A 32 8.48 -2.97 -20.87
CA VAL A 32 9.89 -2.98 -21.32
C VAL A 32 10.84 -2.64 -20.16
N GLY A 33 11.63 -3.63 -19.74
CA GLY A 33 12.98 -3.36 -19.21
C GLY A 33 13.19 -3.10 -17.71
N VAL A 34 12.35 -3.60 -16.79
CA VAL A 34 12.82 -3.78 -15.40
C VAL A 34 13.53 -5.13 -15.30
N ALA A 35 14.82 -5.10 -15.65
CA ALA A 35 15.71 -6.25 -15.76
C ALA A 35 16.08 -6.92 -14.41
N ASP A 36 15.25 -6.84 -13.36
CA ASP A 36 15.64 -7.30 -12.01
C ASP A 36 14.54 -7.97 -11.15
N HIS A 37 13.30 -8.11 -11.65
CA HIS A 37 12.28 -8.91 -10.96
C HIS A 37 11.90 -10.13 -11.79
N PRO A 38 12.52 -11.31 -11.54
CA PRO A 38 12.22 -12.53 -12.30
C PRO A 38 10.78 -13.04 -12.08
N ASP A 39 10.07 -12.56 -11.06
CA ASP A 39 8.72 -12.98 -10.72
C ASP A 39 7.78 -11.78 -10.49
N MET A 40 7.24 -11.24 -11.58
CA MET A 40 6.29 -10.12 -11.57
C MET A 40 5.01 -10.44 -10.77
N ILE A 41 4.57 -11.70 -10.78
CA ILE A 41 3.35 -12.12 -10.07
C ILE A 41 3.60 -12.16 -8.56
N ALA A 42 4.75 -12.67 -8.12
CA ALA A 42 5.11 -12.63 -6.70
C ALA A 42 5.26 -11.19 -6.19
N THR A 43 5.87 -10.29 -6.98
CA THR A 43 5.98 -8.87 -6.61
C THR A 43 4.59 -8.23 -6.52
N LEU A 44 3.72 -8.46 -7.51
CA LEU A 44 2.35 -7.95 -7.48
C LEU A 44 1.57 -8.50 -6.28
N GLY A 45 1.73 -9.78 -5.94
CA GLY A 45 1.14 -10.40 -4.75
C GLY A 45 1.58 -9.71 -3.46
N THR A 46 2.87 -9.35 -3.36
CA THR A 46 3.42 -8.62 -2.20
C THR A 46 2.79 -7.23 -2.07
N GLU A 47 2.65 -6.48 -3.17
CA GLU A 47 2.05 -5.15 -3.13
C GLU A 47 0.55 -5.22 -2.77
N ILE A 48 -0.18 -6.22 -3.26
CA ILE A 48 -1.59 -6.45 -2.89
C ILE A 48 -1.72 -6.83 -1.40
N GLU A 49 -0.82 -7.65 -0.87
CA GLU A 49 -0.81 -7.99 0.57
C GLU A 49 -0.58 -6.74 1.44
N LEU A 50 0.33 -5.85 1.03
CA LEU A 50 0.56 -4.58 1.71
C LEU A 50 -0.68 -3.69 1.69
N ILE A 51 -1.36 -3.58 0.54
CA ILE A 51 -2.62 -2.83 0.43
C ILE A 51 -3.66 -3.38 1.41
N ALA A 52 -3.87 -4.70 1.41
CA ALA A 52 -4.84 -5.34 2.30
C ALA A 52 -4.50 -5.06 3.79
N LYS A 53 -3.24 -5.26 4.18
CA LYS A 53 -2.77 -5.04 5.54
C LYS A 53 -2.99 -3.60 6.02
N TYR A 54 -2.63 -2.62 5.20
CA TYR A 54 -2.77 -1.21 5.59
C TYR A 54 -4.23 -0.75 5.54
N ASN A 55 -5.03 -1.29 4.63
CA ASN A 55 -6.46 -1.04 4.58
C ASN A 55 -7.15 -1.55 5.85
N ASP A 56 -6.86 -2.79 6.28
CA ASP A 56 -7.40 -3.34 7.53
C ASP A 56 -7.05 -2.46 8.74
N MET A 57 -5.79 -1.99 8.82
CA MET A 57 -5.36 -1.08 9.89
C MET A 57 -6.10 0.26 9.85
N LEU A 58 -6.30 0.82 8.65
CA LEU A 58 -7.04 2.07 8.46
C LEU A 58 -8.52 1.91 8.82
N GLU A 59 -9.16 0.81 8.42
CA GLU A 59 -10.54 0.49 8.75
C GLU A 59 -10.72 0.30 10.26
N MET A 60 -9.81 -0.43 10.93
CA MET A 60 -9.87 -0.57 12.38
C MET A 60 -9.65 0.76 13.10
N ALA A 61 -8.74 1.59 12.59
CA ALA A 61 -8.54 2.93 13.11
C ALA A 61 -9.80 3.81 12.96
N ASN A 62 -10.51 3.73 11.83
CA ASN A 62 -11.75 4.47 11.59
C ASN A 62 -12.94 3.93 12.39
N LYS A 63 -12.98 2.61 12.62
CA LYS A 63 -14.09 1.97 13.34
C LYS A 63 -14.04 2.21 14.85
N HIS A 64 -12.84 2.25 15.43
CA HIS A 64 -12.66 2.29 16.89
C HIS A 64 -12.20 3.64 17.44
N PHE A 65 -11.68 4.55 16.60
CA PHE A 65 -11.05 5.79 17.05
C PHE A 65 -11.39 7.00 16.17
#